data_AF-A0A9E3YX24-F1
#
_entry.id   AF-A0A9E3YX24-F1
#
_cell.length_a   1.000
_cell.length_b   1.000
_cell.length_c   1.000
_cell.angle_alpha   90.00
_cell.angle_beta   90.00
_cell.angle_gamma   90.00
#
_symmetry.space_group_name_H-M   'P 1'
#
loop_
_entity.id
_entity.type
_entity.pdbx_description
1 polymer ?
#
loop_
_entity_poly.entity_id
_entity_poly.type
_entity_poly.pdbx_seq_one_letter_code
_entity_poly.pdbx_strand_id
1 'polypeptide(L)'
;MISVDKLQDGNATVEESATAFIEDPLAFFDMSYTKMHSVPRDILQALQTEALKQRFHYCRDRIPMLTKLADRQDITELHAIDDVLPLLFEHTIYKSYPGFLLEKSEYDKLTRWLDRLTPYDLSGVDCSGCTTIHDWMDRIAAQTELDPITSSGTTGTMSFTPKDRKDWRTFILGGFRIQLLQTFGQPPSEEDLNGKLHVCWPTHSNGHTAFYRSPMYYKEYFAMGSDAHFHPMMESPGDTDLMYLAARLRAAQARGDSRVNVPDSLLARRSELEAEERERPARVKAWIDDLVDNLQGERVFIMAPAPLIYDVAKEALAEGRKCNFAPNSSVTAGTGGKNAKMPDDWEQVVDD
;
A
#
# COMPACT_ATOMS: atom_id res chain seq x y z
N MET A 1 4.72 -28.41 -10.02
CA MET A 1 4.67 -26.94 -10.08
C MET A 1 5.75 -26.44 -11.05
N ILE A 2 5.47 -25.38 -11.81
CA ILE A 2 6.45 -24.66 -12.63
C ILE A 2 7.14 -23.63 -11.71
N SER A 3 8.46 -23.48 -11.83
CA SER A 3 9.27 -22.60 -10.99
C SER A 3 10.44 -22.01 -11.78
N VAL A 4 11.12 -21.02 -11.21
CA VAL A 4 12.31 -20.41 -11.84
C VAL A 4 13.41 -21.43 -12.14
N ASP A 5 13.66 -22.38 -11.23
CA ASP A 5 14.70 -23.40 -11.43
C ASP A 5 14.40 -24.25 -12.66
N LYS A 6 13.14 -24.67 -12.84
CA LYS A 6 12.74 -25.45 -14.02
C LYS A 6 12.90 -24.67 -15.32
N LEU A 7 12.64 -23.37 -15.30
CA LEU A 7 12.89 -22.50 -16.45
C LEU A 7 14.39 -22.44 -16.76
N GLN A 8 15.23 -22.23 -15.74
CA GLN A 8 16.68 -22.14 -15.90
C GLN A 8 17.32 -23.47 -16.34
N ASP A 9 16.79 -24.60 -15.89
CA ASP A 9 17.24 -25.93 -16.26
C ASP A 9 16.74 -26.39 -17.64
N GLY A 10 15.89 -25.60 -18.31
CA GLY A 10 15.26 -25.97 -19.58
C GLY A 10 14.17 -27.03 -19.47
N ASN A 11 13.67 -27.27 -18.26
CA ASN A 11 12.60 -28.24 -17.95
C ASN A 11 11.19 -27.63 -18.00
N ALA A 12 11.07 -26.34 -18.29
CA ALA A 12 9.82 -25.63 -18.54
C ALA A 12 10.03 -24.60 -19.65
N THR A 13 9.00 -24.37 -20.47
CA THR A 13 9.06 -23.33 -21.49
C THR A 13 8.92 -21.93 -20.87
N VAL A 14 9.34 -20.90 -21.61
CA VAL A 14 9.13 -19.49 -21.20
C VAL A 14 7.63 -19.19 -21.09
N GLU A 15 6.81 -19.72 -21.98
CA GLU A 15 5.35 -19.51 -22.00
C GLU A 15 4.67 -20.09 -20.75
N GLU A 16 4.94 -21.36 -20.41
CA GLU A 16 4.41 -21.99 -19.19
C GLU A 16 4.90 -21.28 -17.92
N SER A 17 6.16 -20.84 -17.93
CA SER A 17 6.77 -20.12 -16.80
C SER A 17 6.19 -18.72 -16.63
N ALA A 18 5.88 -18.03 -17.73
CA ALA A 18 5.22 -16.74 -17.70
C ALA A 18 3.83 -16.84 -17.05
N THR A 19 3.05 -17.86 -17.40
CA THR A 19 1.75 -18.13 -16.75
C THR A 19 1.91 -18.31 -15.25
N ALA A 20 2.82 -19.18 -14.81
CA ALA A 20 3.06 -19.43 -13.38
C ALA A 20 3.56 -18.18 -12.64
N PHE A 21 4.43 -17.39 -13.29
CA PHE A 21 4.95 -16.13 -12.75
C PHE A 21 3.86 -15.06 -12.60
N ILE A 22 2.92 -14.97 -13.54
CA ILE A 22 1.77 -14.05 -13.43
C ILE A 22 0.84 -14.46 -12.28
N GLU A 23 0.58 -15.75 -12.12
CA GLU A 23 -0.40 -16.28 -11.17
C GLU A 23 0.03 -16.14 -9.71
N ASP A 24 1.26 -16.55 -9.39
CA ASP A 24 1.85 -16.38 -8.06
C ASP A 24 3.38 -16.20 -8.18
N PRO A 25 3.85 -14.95 -8.36
CA PRO A 25 5.29 -14.69 -8.50
C PRO A 25 6.07 -15.13 -7.26
N LEU A 26 5.46 -15.12 -6.07
CA LEU A 26 6.16 -15.54 -4.86
C LEU A 26 6.41 -17.03 -4.86
N ALA A 27 5.41 -17.84 -5.24
CA ALA A 27 5.56 -19.29 -5.36
C ALA A 27 6.50 -19.67 -6.51
N PHE A 28 6.47 -18.95 -7.64
CA PHE A 28 7.37 -19.19 -8.77
C PHE A 28 8.86 -19.12 -8.40
N PHE A 29 9.20 -18.24 -7.45
CA PHE A 29 10.55 -18.10 -6.89
C PHE A 29 10.77 -18.86 -5.57
N ASP A 30 9.86 -19.78 -5.21
CA ASP A 30 9.89 -20.55 -3.94
C ASP A 30 10.05 -19.64 -2.70
N MET A 31 9.42 -18.46 -2.71
CA MET A 31 9.53 -17.46 -1.66
C MET A 31 10.98 -17.03 -1.36
N SER A 32 11.93 -17.23 -2.28
CA SER A 32 13.36 -17.02 -2.04
C SER A 32 13.87 -15.69 -2.60
N TYR A 33 14.41 -14.85 -1.71
CA TYR A 33 15.09 -13.61 -2.08
C TYR A 33 16.26 -13.88 -3.03
N THR A 34 17.08 -14.90 -2.71
CA THR A 34 18.22 -15.31 -3.53
C THR A 34 17.80 -15.66 -4.96
N LYS A 35 16.74 -16.46 -5.14
CA LYS A 35 16.26 -16.85 -6.47
C LYS A 35 15.71 -15.66 -7.26
N MET A 36 14.92 -14.79 -6.63
CA MET A 36 14.38 -13.57 -7.25
C MET A 36 15.48 -12.68 -7.84
N HIS A 37 16.63 -12.62 -7.17
CA HIS A 37 17.74 -11.73 -7.53
C HIS A 37 18.92 -12.42 -8.25
N SER A 38 18.81 -13.72 -8.57
CA SER A 38 19.88 -14.50 -9.23
C SER A 38 19.53 -14.97 -10.65
N VAL A 39 18.38 -14.55 -11.19
CA VAL A 39 17.97 -14.93 -12.54
C VAL A 39 18.89 -14.29 -13.58
N PRO A 40 19.48 -15.06 -14.53
CA PRO A 40 20.21 -14.51 -15.67
C PRO A 40 19.35 -13.50 -16.44
N ARG A 41 19.98 -12.40 -16.86
CA ARG A 41 19.26 -11.25 -17.44
C ARG A 41 18.47 -11.60 -18.70
N ASP A 42 19.02 -12.43 -19.57
CA ASP A 42 18.38 -12.91 -20.79
C ASP A 42 17.14 -13.78 -20.50
N ILE A 43 17.25 -14.69 -19.52
CA ILE A 43 16.12 -15.50 -19.06
C ILE A 43 15.03 -14.62 -18.43
N LEU A 44 15.42 -13.68 -17.57
CA LEU A 44 14.48 -12.75 -16.93
C LEU A 44 13.77 -11.88 -17.96
N GLN A 45 14.50 -11.34 -18.94
CA GLN A 45 13.94 -10.52 -20.00
C GLN A 45 12.95 -11.32 -20.87
N ALA A 46 13.28 -12.57 -21.22
CA ALA A 46 12.38 -13.45 -21.96
C ALA A 46 11.09 -13.74 -21.17
N LEU A 47 11.22 -14.09 -19.88
CA LEU A 47 10.10 -14.32 -18.97
C LEU A 47 9.20 -13.09 -18.83
N GLN A 48 9.79 -11.91 -18.58
CA GLN A 48 9.04 -10.67 -18.41
C GLN A 48 8.34 -10.23 -19.71
N THR A 49 9.01 -10.38 -20.85
CA THR A 49 8.41 -10.07 -22.16
C THR A 49 7.19 -10.96 -22.41
N GLU A 50 7.31 -12.26 -22.18
CA GLU A 50 6.21 -13.20 -22.40
C GLU A 50 5.07 -12.99 -21.39
N ALA A 51 5.39 -12.76 -20.11
CA ALA A 51 4.39 -12.44 -19.10
C ALA A 51 3.64 -11.14 -19.42
N LEU A 52 4.34 -10.13 -19.93
CA LEU A 52 3.73 -8.87 -20.33
C LEU A 52 2.76 -9.02 -21.51
N LYS A 53 3.09 -9.86 -22.51
CA LYS A 53 2.17 -10.20 -23.61
C LYS A 53 0.88 -10.83 -23.09
N GLN A 54 1.01 -11.87 -22.26
CA GLN A 54 -0.14 -12.58 -21.69
C GLN A 54 -1.01 -11.63 -20.85
N ARG A 55 -0.39 -10.80 -20.00
CA ARG A 55 -1.12 -9.80 -19.20
C ARG A 55 -1.80 -8.76 -20.08
N PHE A 56 -1.16 -8.29 -21.15
CA PHE A 56 -1.77 -7.34 -22.07
C PHE A 56 -3.00 -7.95 -22.74
N HIS A 57 -2.91 -9.16 -23.29
CA HIS A 57 -4.07 -9.85 -23.87
C HIS A 57 -5.22 -10.01 -22.87
N TYR A 58 -4.92 -10.44 -21.64
CA TYR A 58 -5.93 -10.56 -20.59
C TYR A 58 -6.57 -9.21 -20.22
N CYS A 59 -5.75 -8.17 -20.02
CA CYS A 59 -6.22 -6.86 -19.56
C CYS A 59 -6.89 -6.04 -20.66
N ARG A 60 -6.48 -6.18 -21.93
CA ARG A 60 -6.99 -5.36 -23.04
C ARG A 60 -8.50 -5.47 -23.17
N ASP A 61 -9.05 -6.67 -23.02
CA ASP A 61 -10.48 -6.92 -23.17
C ASP A 61 -11.27 -6.68 -21.87
N ARG A 62 -10.58 -6.46 -20.75
CA ARG A 62 -11.18 -6.34 -19.41
C ARG A 62 -11.08 -4.95 -18.81
N ILE A 63 -10.14 -4.12 -19.28
CA ILE A 63 -9.95 -2.75 -18.81
C ILE A 63 -10.39 -1.80 -19.93
N PRO A 64 -11.62 -1.26 -19.90
CA PRO A 64 -12.16 -0.46 -21.01
C PRO A 64 -11.27 0.72 -21.44
N MET A 65 -10.57 1.34 -20.49
CA MET A 65 -9.64 2.43 -20.80
C MET A 65 -8.38 1.95 -21.53
N LEU A 66 -7.90 0.75 -21.21
CA LEU A 66 -6.77 0.12 -21.92
C LEU A 66 -7.17 -0.24 -23.34
N THR A 67 -8.36 -0.83 -23.55
CA THR A 67 -8.91 -1.09 -24.89
C THR A 67 -8.88 0.18 -25.73
N LYS A 68 -9.46 1.27 -25.21
CA LYS A 68 -9.53 2.56 -25.91
C LYS A 68 -8.16 3.19 -26.19
N LEU A 69 -7.15 2.92 -25.36
CA LEU A 69 -5.80 3.43 -25.57
C LEU A 69 -5.07 2.59 -26.63
N ALA A 70 -5.14 1.26 -26.51
CA ALA A 70 -4.56 0.32 -27.47
C ALA A 70 -5.12 0.53 -28.89
N ASP A 71 -6.44 0.62 -29.03
CA ASP A 71 -7.09 0.83 -30.33
C ASP A 71 -6.74 2.18 -30.97
N ARG A 72 -6.46 3.21 -30.16
CA ARG A 72 -6.06 4.54 -30.67
C ARG A 72 -4.61 4.55 -31.17
N GLN A 73 -3.78 3.68 -30.61
CA GLN A 73 -2.36 3.56 -30.97
C GLN A 73 -2.13 2.43 -31.99
N ASP A 74 -3.20 1.76 -32.45
CA ASP A 74 -3.16 0.57 -33.29
C ASP A 74 -2.30 -0.58 -32.72
N ILE A 75 -2.24 -0.68 -31.38
CA ILE A 75 -1.46 -1.72 -30.68
C ILE A 75 -2.34 -2.92 -30.45
N THR A 76 -2.02 -4.03 -31.10
CA THR A 76 -2.75 -5.29 -30.98
C THR A 76 -1.97 -6.40 -30.29
N GLU A 77 -0.65 -6.27 -30.23
CA GLU A 77 0.30 -7.27 -29.74
C GLU A 77 1.51 -6.54 -29.12
N LEU A 78 2.26 -7.24 -28.26
CA LEU A 78 3.55 -6.76 -27.74
C LEU A 78 4.66 -7.73 -28.17
N HIS A 79 5.80 -7.22 -28.61
CA HIS A 79 6.95 -8.02 -29.04
C HIS A 79 8.19 -7.79 -28.17
N ALA A 80 8.28 -6.64 -27.50
CA ALA A 80 9.32 -6.27 -26.54
C ALA A 80 8.71 -5.61 -25.29
N ILE A 81 9.50 -5.52 -24.21
CA ILE A 81 9.07 -4.85 -22.97
C ILE A 81 8.66 -3.40 -23.24
N ASP A 82 9.42 -2.68 -24.07
CA ASP A 82 9.20 -1.25 -24.32
C ASP A 82 7.90 -0.96 -25.09
N ASP A 83 7.29 -1.96 -25.73
CA ASP A 83 6.03 -1.80 -26.45
C ASP A 83 4.86 -1.44 -25.51
N VAL A 84 5.00 -1.66 -24.20
CA VAL A 84 4.01 -1.26 -23.20
C VAL A 84 4.00 0.24 -22.91
N LEU A 85 5.10 0.95 -23.17
CA LEU A 85 5.24 2.38 -22.83
C LEU A 85 4.05 3.25 -23.29
N PRO A 86 3.58 3.18 -24.56
CA PRO A 86 2.40 3.94 -25.01
C PRO A 86 1.07 3.50 -24.39
N LEU A 87 1.03 2.37 -23.68
CA LEU A 87 -0.14 1.82 -23.00
C LEU A 87 -0.17 2.16 -21.50
N LEU A 88 0.90 2.74 -20.95
CA LEU A 88 0.93 3.16 -19.54
C LEU A 88 0.07 4.41 -19.34
N PHE A 89 -0.78 4.39 -18.32
CA PHE A 89 -1.64 5.52 -18.02
C PHE A 89 -0.88 6.64 -17.30
N GLU A 90 -1.18 7.88 -17.68
CA GLU A 90 -0.80 9.05 -16.90
C GLU A 90 -1.31 8.94 -15.46
N HIS A 91 -0.48 9.33 -14.50
CA HIS A 91 -0.80 9.27 -13.07
C HIS A 91 -2.07 10.05 -12.68
N THR A 92 -2.52 11.00 -13.51
CA THR A 92 -3.73 11.79 -13.33
C THR A 92 -5.00 10.99 -13.62
N ILE A 93 -4.92 9.85 -14.30
CA ILE A 93 -6.10 9.06 -14.68
C ILE A 93 -6.90 8.61 -13.46
N TYR A 94 -6.22 8.26 -12.37
CA TYR A 94 -6.82 7.85 -11.10
C TYR A 94 -7.46 9.01 -10.33
N LYS A 95 -7.39 10.23 -10.87
CA LYS A 95 -8.04 11.45 -10.38
C LYS A 95 -8.99 12.07 -11.42
N SER A 96 -9.29 11.35 -12.50
CA SER A 96 -10.02 11.88 -13.66
C SER A 96 -11.54 11.94 -13.47
N TYR A 97 -12.06 11.43 -12.36
CA TYR A 97 -13.48 11.54 -12.05
C TYR A 97 -13.87 13.02 -11.87
N PRO A 98 -15.09 13.42 -12.27
CA PRO A 98 -15.57 14.77 -11.99
C PRO A 98 -15.62 15.03 -10.49
N GLY A 99 -14.93 16.07 -10.01
CA GLY A 99 -14.80 16.34 -8.57
C GLY A 99 -16.14 16.50 -7.82
N PHE A 100 -17.18 16.99 -8.51
CA PHE A 100 -18.52 17.12 -7.92
C PHE A 100 -19.13 15.78 -7.47
N LEU A 101 -18.64 14.64 -7.94
CA LEU A 101 -19.12 13.34 -7.51
C LEU A 101 -18.81 13.08 -6.03
N LEU A 102 -17.63 13.47 -5.56
CA LEU A 102 -17.31 13.42 -4.12
C LEU A 102 -18.09 14.47 -3.33
N GLU A 103 -18.26 15.67 -3.89
CA GLU A 103 -19.01 16.76 -3.24
C GLU A 103 -20.50 16.41 -3.02
N LYS A 104 -21.06 15.52 -3.85
CA LYS A 104 -22.46 15.08 -3.81
C LYS A 104 -22.63 13.64 -3.33
N SER A 105 -21.57 12.98 -2.86
CA SER A 105 -21.62 11.57 -2.41
C SER A 105 -22.19 10.62 -3.46
N GLU A 106 -21.86 10.83 -4.73
CA GLU A 106 -22.38 10.07 -5.88
C GLU A 106 -21.56 8.80 -6.13
N TYR A 107 -21.51 7.93 -5.12
CA TYR A 107 -20.62 6.76 -5.11
C TYR A 107 -20.92 5.75 -6.22
N ASP A 108 -22.18 5.57 -6.63
CA ASP A 108 -22.52 4.73 -7.80
C ASP A 108 -21.82 5.21 -9.09
N LYS A 109 -21.71 6.54 -9.26
CA LYS A 109 -21.02 7.14 -10.42
C LYS A 109 -19.51 6.97 -10.31
N LEU A 110 -18.96 7.05 -9.09
CA LEU A 110 -17.54 6.78 -8.84
C LEU A 110 -17.19 5.31 -9.09
N THR A 111 -18.03 4.36 -8.66
CA THR A 111 -17.88 2.94 -8.95
C THR A 111 -17.87 2.69 -10.46
N ARG A 112 -18.83 3.23 -11.21
CA ARG A 112 -18.85 3.13 -12.69
C ARG A 112 -17.64 3.77 -13.36
N TRP A 113 -17.04 4.79 -12.75
CA TRP A 113 -15.80 5.37 -13.25
C TRP A 113 -14.60 4.44 -12.97
N LEU A 114 -14.49 3.91 -11.75
CA LEU A 114 -13.41 3.01 -11.34
C LEU A 114 -13.43 1.69 -12.13
N ASP A 115 -14.62 1.17 -12.41
CA ASP A 115 -14.89 -0.02 -13.25
C ASP A 115 -14.17 0.04 -14.61
N ARG A 116 -13.98 1.24 -15.15
CA ARG A 116 -13.29 1.45 -16.44
C ARG A 116 -11.77 1.34 -16.36
N LEU A 117 -11.20 1.25 -15.16
CA LEU A 117 -9.77 1.31 -14.87
C LEU A 117 -9.23 0.01 -14.25
N THR A 118 -10.05 -1.03 -14.15
CA THR A 118 -9.74 -2.28 -13.46
C THR A 118 -10.22 -3.48 -14.30
N PRO A 119 -9.57 -4.67 -14.21
CA PRO A 119 -10.03 -5.86 -14.91
C PRO A 119 -11.17 -6.60 -14.18
N TYR A 120 -11.56 -6.12 -13.00
CA TYR A 120 -12.67 -6.66 -12.19
C TYR A 120 -13.99 -5.98 -12.56
N ASP A 121 -15.06 -6.75 -12.62
CA ASP A 121 -16.41 -6.23 -12.87
C ASP A 121 -17.00 -5.63 -11.59
N LEU A 122 -17.22 -4.32 -11.58
CA LEU A 122 -17.82 -3.59 -10.46
C LEU A 122 -19.30 -3.27 -10.69
N SER A 123 -19.90 -3.73 -11.80
CA SER A 123 -21.30 -3.42 -12.13
C SER A 123 -22.30 -3.99 -11.12
N GLY A 124 -21.91 -5.04 -10.39
CA GLY A 124 -22.69 -5.66 -9.31
C GLY A 124 -22.50 -5.02 -7.94
N VAL A 125 -21.61 -4.03 -7.78
CA VAL A 125 -21.36 -3.40 -6.48
C VAL A 125 -22.53 -2.49 -6.11
N ASP A 126 -23.20 -2.80 -5.00
CA ASP A 126 -24.29 -2.00 -4.47
C ASP A 126 -23.74 -0.91 -3.52
N CYS A 127 -23.70 0.34 -3.98
CA CYS A 127 -23.32 1.49 -3.15
C CYS A 127 -24.52 2.18 -2.50
N SER A 128 -25.71 1.58 -2.50
CA SER A 128 -26.86 2.13 -1.79
C SER A 128 -26.55 2.28 -0.30
N GLY A 129 -26.86 3.46 0.25
CA GLY A 129 -26.58 3.80 1.64
C GLY A 129 -25.11 4.12 1.96
N CYS A 130 -24.17 4.08 0.99
CA CYS A 130 -22.85 4.65 1.19
C CYS A 130 -22.97 6.17 1.36
N THR A 131 -22.56 6.70 2.52
CA THR A 131 -22.63 8.14 2.82
C THR A 131 -21.26 8.80 2.90
N THR A 132 -20.21 7.99 2.97
CA THR A 132 -18.82 8.43 3.14
C THR A 132 -17.90 7.75 2.11
N ILE A 133 -16.74 8.34 1.87
CA ILE A 133 -15.68 7.76 1.02
C ILE A 133 -15.19 6.46 1.64
N HIS A 134 -15.04 6.43 2.97
CA HIS A 134 -14.66 5.24 3.72
C HIS A 134 -15.65 4.09 3.46
N ASP A 135 -16.96 4.32 3.67
CA ASP A 135 -18.00 3.30 3.45
C ASP A 135 -17.99 2.77 2.03
N TRP A 136 -17.79 3.65 1.04
CA TRP A 136 -17.74 3.26 -0.37
C TRP A 136 -16.54 2.36 -0.68
N MET A 137 -15.37 2.66 -0.13
CA MET A 137 -14.18 1.84 -0.33
C MET A 137 -14.29 0.49 0.37
N ASP A 138 -14.80 0.46 1.60
CA ASP A 138 -15.13 -0.77 2.31
C ASP A 138 -16.17 -1.60 1.56
N ARG A 139 -17.17 -0.97 0.95
CA ARG A 139 -18.18 -1.64 0.13
C ARG A 139 -17.56 -2.38 -1.06
N ILE A 140 -16.68 -1.70 -1.81
CA ILE A 140 -15.95 -2.32 -2.93
C ILE A 140 -15.12 -3.50 -2.41
N ALA A 141 -14.39 -3.30 -1.31
CA ALA A 141 -13.52 -4.33 -0.75
C ALA A 141 -14.29 -5.57 -0.26
N ALA A 142 -15.49 -5.37 0.29
CA ALA A 142 -16.35 -6.44 0.78
C ALA A 142 -17.05 -7.23 -0.34
N GLN A 143 -17.35 -6.59 -1.48
CA GLN A 143 -18.16 -7.20 -2.55
C GLN A 143 -17.35 -7.71 -3.74
N THR A 144 -16.05 -7.40 -3.80
CA THR A 144 -15.17 -7.76 -4.93
C THR A 144 -13.80 -8.19 -4.43
N GLU A 145 -12.92 -8.61 -5.34
CA GLU A 145 -11.51 -8.92 -5.09
C GLU A 145 -10.63 -7.69 -4.94
N LEU A 146 -11.12 -6.52 -5.36
CA LEU A 146 -10.42 -5.26 -5.15
C LEU A 146 -10.34 -4.95 -3.66
N ASP A 147 -9.24 -4.34 -3.26
CA ASP A 147 -9.07 -3.60 -2.02
C ASP A 147 -8.39 -2.27 -2.36
N PRO A 148 -9.17 -1.33 -2.92
CA PRO A 148 -8.63 -0.13 -3.56
C PRO A 148 -7.96 0.78 -2.53
N ILE A 149 -7.04 1.61 -3.02
CA ILE A 149 -6.36 2.61 -2.20
C ILE A 149 -6.62 4.02 -2.68
N THR A 150 -6.46 4.95 -1.77
CA THR A 150 -6.54 6.37 -2.05
C THR A 150 -5.26 7.13 -1.70
N SER A 151 -5.05 8.29 -2.33
CA SER A 151 -3.99 9.22 -1.89
C SER A 151 -4.50 10.17 -0.81
N SER A 152 -3.59 10.74 -0.03
CA SER A 152 -3.90 11.71 1.04
C SER A 152 -4.46 13.06 0.57
N GLY A 153 -4.68 13.22 -0.75
CA GLY A 153 -5.37 14.37 -1.30
C GLY A 153 -4.61 15.69 -1.27
N THR A 154 -3.27 15.69 -1.19
CA THR A 154 -2.45 16.91 -0.97
C THR A 154 -2.69 18.07 -1.95
N THR A 155 -3.28 17.81 -3.13
CA THR A 155 -3.64 18.80 -4.15
C THR A 155 -5.11 19.24 -4.09
N GLY A 156 -5.84 18.91 -3.02
CA GLY A 156 -7.28 19.22 -2.86
C GLY A 156 -8.25 18.23 -3.52
N THR A 157 -7.73 17.14 -4.10
CA THR A 157 -8.50 15.99 -4.59
C THR A 157 -7.71 14.71 -4.38
N MET A 158 -8.42 13.59 -4.26
CA MET A 158 -7.84 12.27 -4.04
C MET A 158 -7.65 11.54 -5.38
N SER A 159 -6.79 10.53 -5.36
CA SER A 159 -6.79 9.48 -6.39
C SER A 159 -7.44 8.24 -5.81
N PHE A 160 -8.07 7.43 -6.64
CA PHE A 160 -8.49 6.09 -6.30
C PHE A 160 -7.82 5.12 -7.28
N THR A 161 -6.96 4.26 -6.76
CA THR A 161 -6.20 3.30 -7.55
C THR A 161 -6.77 1.91 -7.27
N PRO A 162 -7.18 1.16 -8.32
CA PRO A 162 -7.56 -0.22 -8.15
C PRO A 162 -6.32 -1.02 -7.75
N LYS A 163 -6.44 -1.74 -6.65
CA LYS A 163 -5.46 -2.70 -6.17
C LYS A 163 -6.27 -3.88 -5.65
N ASP A 164 -5.83 -5.11 -5.89
CA ASP A 164 -6.54 -6.29 -5.39
C ASP A 164 -5.82 -6.93 -4.20
N ARG A 165 -6.50 -7.87 -3.53
CA ARG A 165 -5.95 -8.59 -2.38
C ARG A 165 -4.68 -9.39 -2.72
N LYS A 166 -4.55 -9.90 -3.95
CA LYS A 166 -3.35 -10.64 -4.40
C LYS A 166 -2.16 -9.69 -4.58
N ASP A 167 -2.40 -8.51 -5.13
CA ASP A 167 -1.40 -7.44 -5.24
C ASP A 167 -0.95 -6.95 -3.88
N TRP A 168 -1.83 -6.95 -2.86
CA TRP A 168 -1.45 -6.68 -1.47
C TRP A 168 -0.57 -7.78 -0.91
N ARG A 169 -0.98 -9.05 -1.04
CA ARG A 169 -0.14 -10.20 -0.63
C ARG A 169 1.24 -10.15 -1.26
N THR A 170 1.31 -9.99 -2.58
CA THR A 170 2.59 -9.92 -3.32
C THR A 170 3.44 -8.74 -2.89
N PHE A 171 2.84 -7.57 -2.69
CA PHE A 171 3.55 -6.39 -2.21
C PHE A 171 4.14 -6.59 -0.81
N ILE A 172 3.36 -7.13 0.14
CA ILE A 172 3.77 -7.26 1.54
C ILE A 172 4.77 -8.41 1.73
N LEU A 173 4.45 -9.60 1.23
CA LEU A 173 5.35 -10.76 1.34
C LEU A 173 6.59 -10.58 0.46
N GLY A 174 6.44 -10.21 -0.80
CA GLY A 174 7.54 -10.06 -1.73
C GLY A 174 8.40 -8.83 -1.48
N GLY A 175 7.76 -7.67 -1.30
CA GLY A 175 8.46 -6.38 -1.15
C GLY A 175 9.09 -6.17 0.23
N PHE A 176 8.55 -6.81 1.28
CA PHE A 176 9.04 -6.60 2.64
C PHE A 176 9.47 -7.90 3.31
N ARG A 177 8.61 -8.91 3.42
CA ARG A 177 8.96 -10.11 4.21
C ARG A 177 10.18 -10.82 3.63
N ILE A 178 10.15 -11.11 2.34
CA ILE A 178 11.22 -11.80 1.63
C ILE A 178 12.47 -10.90 1.57
N GLN A 179 12.33 -9.65 1.12
CA GLN A 179 13.48 -8.77 0.90
C GLN A 179 14.18 -8.30 2.18
N LEU A 180 13.44 -8.09 3.27
CA LEU A 180 14.02 -7.53 4.50
C LEU A 180 14.40 -8.58 5.53
N LEU A 181 13.79 -9.77 5.51
CA LEU A 181 14.04 -10.79 6.53
C LEU A 181 14.98 -11.90 6.07
N GLN A 182 15.21 -12.08 4.77
CA GLN A 182 16.11 -13.11 4.25
C GLN A 182 17.51 -12.57 3.97
N THR A 183 18.50 -13.45 4.09
CA THR A 183 19.89 -13.17 3.69
C THR A 183 20.15 -13.64 2.26
N PHE A 184 20.62 -12.75 1.39
CA PHE A 184 21.00 -13.12 0.02
C PHE A 184 22.09 -14.20 0.00
N GLY A 185 21.97 -15.14 -0.93
CA GLY A 185 22.88 -16.28 -1.07
C GLY A 185 22.53 -17.46 -0.17
N GLN A 186 21.54 -17.32 0.71
CA GLN A 186 21.02 -18.40 1.55
C GLN A 186 19.60 -18.80 1.09
N PRO A 187 19.21 -20.08 1.26
CA PRO A 187 17.81 -20.47 1.15
C PRO A 187 17.01 -19.85 2.32
N PRO A 188 15.72 -19.54 2.11
CA PRO A 188 14.88 -19.04 3.20
C PRO A 188 14.78 -20.07 4.32
N SER A 189 14.92 -19.61 5.57
CA SER A 189 14.68 -20.43 6.75
C SER A 189 13.19 -20.50 7.11
N GLU A 190 12.81 -21.45 7.97
CA GLU A 190 11.45 -21.53 8.51
C GLU A 190 11.06 -20.25 9.26
N GLU A 191 12.01 -19.61 9.94
CA GLU A 191 11.78 -18.36 10.65
C GLU A 191 11.54 -17.18 9.67
N ASP A 192 12.22 -17.15 8.53
CA ASP A 192 12.00 -16.13 7.50
C ASP A 192 10.60 -16.23 6.90
N LEU A 193 10.11 -17.46 6.69
CA LEU A 193 8.82 -17.71 6.04
C LEU A 193 7.65 -17.61 7.00
N ASN A 194 7.79 -18.15 8.22
CA ASN A 194 6.68 -18.37 9.14
C ASN A 194 6.90 -17.81 10.55
N GLY A 195 8.06 -17.21 10.83
CA GLY A 195 8.32 -16.51 12.09
C GLY A 195 7.35 -15.34 12.28
N LYS A 196 6.79 -15.21 13.49
CA LYS A 196 5.97 -14.07 13.89
C LYS A 196 6.86 -12.88 14.21
N LEU A 197 6.42 -11.70 13.82
CA LEU A 197 7.03 -10.44 14.21
C LEU A 197 5.98 -9.60 14.93
N HIS A 198 6.41 -8.87 15.95
CA HIS A 198 5.62 -7.77 16.49
C HIS A 198 5.60 -6.63 15.48
N VAL A 199 4.45 -6.41 14.85
CA VAL A 199 4.22 -5.34 13.88
C VAL A 199 3.87 -4.07 14.65
N CYS A 200 4.82 -3.17 14.73
CA CYS A 200 4.69 -1.91 15.45
C CYS A 200 4.38 -0.81 14.43
N TRP A 201 3.13 -0.36 14.41
CA TRP A 201 2.65 0.57 13.39
C TRP A 201 2.37 1.96 13.97
N PRO A 202 3.06 3.02 13.52
CA PRO A 202 3.06 4.33 14.19
C PRO A 202 1.80 5.16 13.90
N THR A 203 0.69 4.53 13.49
CA THR A 203 -0.56 5.22 13.14
C THR A 203 -1.76 4.28 13.31
N HIS A 204 -2.80 4.50 12.51
CA HIS A 204 -4.04 3.73 12.50
C HIS A 204 -3.82 2.27 12.14
N SER A 205 -4.63 1.41 12.77
CA SER A 205 -4.70 -0.03 12.55
C SER A 205 -5.17 -0.43 11.15
N ASN A 206 -5.91 0.46 10.49
CA ASN A 206 -6.48 0.28 9.16
C ASN A 206 -6.80 1.65 8.53
N GLY A 207 -7.37 1.65 7.32
CA GLY A 207 -7.85 2.80 6.57
C GLY A 207 -7.66 2.55 5.09
N HIS A 208 -7.67 3.60 4.26
CA HIS A 208 -7.68 3.42 2.80
C HIS A 208 -6.55 4.10 2.04
N THR A 209 -5.66 4.86 2.69
CA THR A 209 -4.37 5.16 2.04
C THR A 209 -3.52 3.91 1.99
N ALA A 210 -2.56 3.81 1.07
CA ALA A 210 -1.64 2.66 1.07
C ALA A 210 -0.98 2.44 2.44
N PHE A 211 -0.59 3.53 3.11
CA PHE A 211 0.02 3.48 4.45
C PHE A 211 -0.98 3.15 5.57
N TYR A 212 -2.26 3.51 5.44
CA TYR A 212 -3.28 3.12 6.43
C TYR A 212 -3.88 1.74 6.16
N ARG A 213 -3.85 1.25 4.92
CA ARG A 213 -4.40 -0.06 4.56
C ARG A 213 -3.40 -1.20 4.74
N SER A 214 -2.12 -0.96 4.45
CA SER A 214 -1.06 -1.96 4.62
C SER A 214 -0.95 -2.63 6.01
N PRO A 215 -1.27 -1.99 7.15
CA PRO A 215 -1.11 -2.58 8.48
C PRO A 215 -1.93 -3.85 8.67
N MET A 216 -3.13 -3.92 8.10
CA MET A 216 -3.97 -5.13 8.16
C MET A 216 -3.28 -6.32 7.47
N TYR A 217 -2.59 -6.06 6.37
CA TYR A 217 -1.81 -7.09 5.67
C TYR A 217 -0.48 -7.41 6.35
N TYR A 218 0.18 -6.43 6.98
CA TYR A 218 1.33 -6.74 7.84
C TYR A 218 0.88 -7.58 9.05
N LYS A 219 -0.26 -7.29 9.66
CA LYS A 219 -0.84 -8.13 10.69
C LYS A 219 -1.07 -9.55 10.17
N GLU A 220 -1.68 -9.70 8.99
CA GLU A 220 -1.92 -11.01 8.37
C GLU A 220 -0.62 -11.78 8.11
N TYR A 221 0.40 -11.14 7.51
CA TYR A 221 1.56 -11.81 6.93
C TYR A 221 2.86 -11.72 7.75
N PHE A 222 2.95 -10.81 8.73
CA PHE A 222 4.11 -10.66 9.62
C PHE A 222 3.76 -11.11 11.04
N ALA A 223 2.60 -10.66 11.55
CA ALA A 223 2.10 -11.12 12.85
C ALA A 223 1.33 -12.45 12.77
N MET A 224 1.18 -13.05 11.58
CA MET A 224 0.43 -14.29 11.34
C MET A 224 -1.01 -14.22 11.86
N GLY A 225 -1.65 -13.06 11.68
CA GLY A 225 -3.00 -12.77 12.16
C GLY A 225 -3.11 -12.55 13.66
N SER A 226 -2.01 -12.55 14.42
CA SER A 226 -2.04 -12.44 15.87
C SER A 226 -2.26 -11.00 16.34
N ASP A 227 -3.36 -10.76 17.06
CA ASP A 227 -3.63 -9.47 17.74
C ASP A 227 -2.54 -9.13 18.76
N ALA A 228 -2.00 -10.13 19.47
CA ALA A 228 -0.94 -9.95 20.45
C ALA A 228 0.42 -9.53 19.84
N HIS A 229 0.56 -9.58 18.51
CA HIS A 229 1.77 -9.16 17.79
C HIS A 229 1.48 -7.98 16.86
N PHE A 230 0.36 -7.27 17.05
CA PHE A 230 0.02 -6.10 16.26
C PHE A 230 -0.21 -4.89 17.17
N HIS A 231 0.69 -3.92 17.06
CA HIS A 231 0.80 -2.77 17.96
C HIS A 231 0.59 -1.47 17.16
N PRO A 232 -0.62 -1.17 16.68
CA PRO A 232 -0.91 0.13 16.09
C PRO A 232 -0.98 1.20 17.17
N MET A 233 -0.42 2.39 16.91
CA MET A 233 -0.56 3.54 17.81
C MET A 233 -2.03 3.97 17.98
N MET A 234 -2.86 3.72 16.96
CA MET A 234 -4.30 4.01 17.00
C MET A 234 -5.08 2.77 16.57
N GLU A 235 -5.90 2.23 17.47
CA GLU A 235 -6.75 1.08 17.18
C GLU A 235 -7.86 1.39 16.16
N SER A 236 -8.27 2.65 16.04
CA SER A 236 -9.29 3.08 15.09
C SER A 236 -8.72 3.19 13.66
N PRO A 237 -9.49 2.81 12.62
CA PRO A 237 -9.13 3.08 11.23
C PRO A 237 -8.90 4.57 10.97
N GLY A 238 -7.99 4.89 10.05
CA GLY A 238 -7.79 6.24 9.57
C GLY A 238 -8.99 6.66 8.72
N ASP A 239 -9.73 7.67 9.19
CA ASP A 239 -10.93 8.15 8.51
C ASP A 239 -10.57 8.84 7.19
N THR A 240 -11.12 8.31 6.10
CA THR A 240 -10.78 8.74 4.75
C THR A 240 -11.47 10.05 4.40
N ASP A 241 -12.63 10.30 4.99
CA ASP A 241 -13.42 11.51 4.82
C ASP A 241 -12.81 12.66 5.63
N LEU A 242 -12.36 12.43 6.86
CA LEU A 242 -11.61 13.43 7.62
C LEU A 242 -10.31 13.82 6.90
N MET A 243 -9.61 12.84 6.31
CA MET A 243 -8.43 13.12 5.49
C MET A 243 -8.78 13.95 4.24
N TYR A 244 -9.90 13.64 3.57
CA TYR A 244 -10.40 14.44 2.45
C TYR A 244 -10.76 15.87 2.89
N LEU A 245 -11.47 16.03 4.02
CA LEU A 245 -11.81 17.33 4.60
C LEU A 245 -10.55 18.15 4.89
N ALA A 246 -9.55 17.56 5.54
CA ALA A 246 -8.29 18.21 5.84
C ALA A 246 -7.55 18.66 4.57
N ALA A 247 -7.58 17.83 3.51
CA ALA A 247 -7.03 18.20 2.20
C ALA A 247 -7.77 19.39 1.56
N ARG A 248 -9.11 19.42 1.65
CA ARG A 248 -9.94 20.50 1.10
C ARG A 248 -9.73 21.81 1.87
N LEU A 249 -9.62 21.75 3.20
CA LEU A 249 -9.28 22.90 4.05
C LEU A 249 -7.92 23.49 3.69
N ARG A 250 -6.87 22.66 3.58
CA ARG A 250 -5.53 23.12 3.17
C ARG A 250 -5.53 23.75 1.78
N ALA A 251 -6.24 23.15 0.83
CA ALA A 251 -6.34 23.68 -0.53
C ALA A 251 -7.12 24.99 -0.63
N ALA A 252 -8.14 25.19 0.21
CA ALA A 252 -8.86 26.47 0.33
C ALA A 252 -7.95 27.56 0.92
N GLN A 253 -7.28 27.25 2.04
CA GLN A 253 -6.33 28.14 2.69
C GLN A 253 -5.20 28.59 1.76
N ALA A 254 -4.61 27.66 0.99
CA ALA A 254 -3.54 27.96 0.04
C ALA A 254 -3.97 28.92 -1.09
N ARG A 255 -5.28 28.98 -1.41
CA ARG A 255 -5.85 29.90 -2.39
C ARG A 255 -6.39 31.19 -1.78
N GLY A 256 -6.35 31.33 -0.45
CA GLY A 256 -7.00 32.44 0.26
C GLY A 256 -8.52 32.41 0.16
N ASP A 257 -9.14 31.26 -0.14
CA ASP A 257 -10.59 31.08 -0.18
C ASP A 257 -11.07 30.52 1.17
N SER A 258 -12.17 31.05 1.70
CA SER A 258 -12.82 30.54 2.90
C SER A 258 -13.81 29.41 2.61
N ARG A 259 -14.18 29.20 1.34
CA ARG A 259 -15.13 28.17 0.92
C ARG A 259 -14.46 26.82 0.75
N VAL A 260 -15.07 25.82 1.38
CA VAL A 260 -14.63 24.43 1.32
C VAL A 260 -15.81 23.63 0.75
N ASN A 261 -15.74 23.26 -0.54
CA ASN A 261 -16.82 22.47 -1.14
C ASN A 261 -16.61 21.00 -0.75
N VAL A 262 -17.41 20.53 0.20
CA VAL A 262 -17.53 19.15 0.69
C VAL A 262 -19.00 18.97 1.14
N PRO A 263 -19.50 17.73 1.32
CA PRO A 263 -20.82 17.54 1.93
C PRO A 263 -20.94 18.25 3.28
N ASP A 264 -22.10 18.86 3.57
CA ASP A 264 -22.34 19.58 4.83
C ASP A 264 -22.14 18.67 6.06
N SER A 265 -22.54 17.41 5.93
CA SER A 265 -22.32 16.36 6.94
C SER A 265 -20.84 16.16 7.25
N LEU A 266 -19.96 16.25 6.24
CA LEU A 266 -18.53 16.15 6.44
C LEU A 266 -17.94 17.44 7.02
N LEU A 267 -18.39 18.61 6.56
CA LEU A 267 -17.92 19.89 7.10
C LEU A 267 -18.23 20.03 8.60
N ALA A 268 -19.37 19.49 9.05
CA ALA A 268 -19.76 19.45 10.47
C ALA A 268 -18.77 18.67 11.35
N ARG A 269 -17.97 17.76 10.77
CA ARG A 269 -16.96 16.95 11.48
C ARG A 269 -15.61 17.65 11.66
N ARG A 270 -15.48 18.92 11.27
CA ARG A 270 -14.21 19.66 11.34
C ARG A 270 -13.54 19.64 12.73
N SER A 271 -14.32 19.68 13.80
CA SER A 271 -13.78 19.63 15.17
C SER A 271 -13.09 18.30 15.51
N GLU A 272 -13.39 17.22 14.80
CA GLU A 272 -12.73 15.92 15.00
C GLU A 272 -11.24 16.00 14.63
N LEU A 273 -10.87 16.73 13.57
CA LEU A 273 -9.47 16.96 13.18
C LEU A 273 -8.66 17.66 14.29
N GLU A 274 -9.30 18.61 14.99
CA GLU A 274 -8.67 19.34 16.10
C GLU A 274 -8.56 18.47 17.35
N ALA A 275 -9.50 17.55 17.57
CA ALA A 275 -9.44 16.59 18.66
C ALA A 275 -8.32 15.57 18.42
N GLU A 276 -8.18 15.04 17.20
CA GLU A 276 -7.10 14.12 16.82
C GLU A 276 -5.72 14.73 17.09
N GLU A 277 -5.49 15.98 16.67
CA GLU A 277 -4.21 16.66 16.89
C GLU A 277 -3.94 16.90 18.38
N ARG A 278 -4.97 17.19 19.18
CA ARG A 278 -4.86 17.42 20.62
C ARG A 278 -4.51 16.13 21.38
N GLU A 279 -5.05 14.99 20.95
CA GLU A 279 -4.83 13.69 21.60
C GLU A 279 -3.52 13.02 21.15
N ARG A 280 -2.92 13.47 20.04
CA ARG A 280 -1.72 12.88 19.45
C ARG A 280 -0.56 12.70 20.44
N PRO A 281 -0.17 13.69 21.28
CA PRO A 281 0.94 13.50 22.22
C PRO A 281 0.68 12.38 23.24
N ALA A 282 -0.55 12.29 23.76
CA ALA A 282 -0.90 11.23 24.72
C ALA A 282 -0.86 9.84 24.09
N ARG A 283 -1.28 9.72 22.81
CA ARG A 283 -1.21 8.47 22.04
C ARG A 283 0.24 8.05 21.75
N VAL A 284 1.09 9.00 21.37
CA VAL A 284 2.53 8.75 21.18
C VAL A 284 3.15 8.21 22.46
N LYS A 285 2.90 8.87 23.60
CA LYS A 285 3.41 8.40 24.90
C LYS A 285 2.94 6.99 25.24
N ALA A 286 1.65 6.71 25.13
CA ALA A 286 1.09 5.38 25.42
C ALA A 286 1.66 4.30 24.51
N TRP A 287 1.95 4.63 23.25
CA TRP A 287 2.57 3.70 22.31
C TRP A 287 4.06 3.47 22.63
N ILE A 288 4.81 4.51 23.00
CA ILE A 288 6.18 4.36 23.52
C ILE A 288 6.17 3.45 24.76
N ASP A 289 5.20 3.61 25.66
CA ASP A 289 5.04 2.74 26.82
C ASP A 289 4.91 1.27 26.41
N ASP A 290 4.03 0.97 25.45
CA ASP A 290 3.86 -0.40 24.95
C ASP A 290 5.15 -0.96 24.33
N LEU A 291 5.83 -0.18 23.48
CA LEU A 291 7.07 -0.62 22.84
C LEU A 291 8.20 -0.88 23.85
N VAL A 292 8.40 0.05 24.80
CA VAL A 292 9.50 -0.03 25.77
C VAL A 292 9.23 -1.09 26.83
N ASP A 293 7.99 -1.24 27.28
CA ASP A 293 7.69 -2.09 28.43
C ASP A 293 7.39 -3.54 28.03
N ASN A 294 6.84 -3.78 26.82
CA ASN A 294 6.39 -5.11 26.40
C ASN A 294 7.27 -5.77 25.32
N LEU A 295 8.09 -5.02 24.58
CA LEU A 295 8.79 -5.54 23.39
C LEU A 295 10.33 -5.60 23.52
N GLN A 296 10.88 -5.49 24.74
CA GLN A 296 12.32 -5.66 24.96
C GLN A 296 12.77 -7.08 24.57
N GLY A 297 13.79 -7.17 23.72
CA GLY A 297 14.33 -8.43 23.21
C GLY A 297 13.44 -9.15 22.20
N GLU A 298 12.26 -8.61 21.90
CA GLU A 298 11.34 -9.19 20.92
C GLU A 298 11.72 -8.80 19.49
N ARG A 299 11.38 -9.67 18.54
CA ARG A 299 11.61 -9.42 17.11
C ARG A 299 10.48 -8.55 16.56
N VAL A 300 10.82 -7.34 16.14
CA VAL A 300 9.83 -6.35 15.66
C VAL A 300 9.96 -6.05 14.17
N PHE A 301 8.86 -5.57 13.60
CA PHE A 301 8.82 -4.90 12.31
C PHE A 301 8.22 -3.49 12.49
N ILE A 302 9.00 -2.46 12.15
CA ILE A 302 8.57 -1.06 12.11
C ILE A 302 8.78 -0.54 10.70
N MET A 303 7.74 0.04 10.11
CA MET A 303 7.88 0.87 8.91
C MET A 303 7.18 2.21 9.13
N ALA A 304 7.93 3.30 8.92
CA ALA A 304 7.44 4.63 9.24
C ALA A 304 8.05 5.72 8.33
N PRO A 305 7.30 6.80 8.04
CA PRO A 305 7.90 8.06 7.60
C PRO A 305 8.93 8.56 8.61
N ALA A 306 10.09 9.01 8.13
CA ALA A 306 11.17 9.51 8.97
C ALA A 306 10.73 10.57 10.02
N PRO A 307 9.91 11.60 9.69
CA PRO A 307 9.47 12.58 10.70
C PRO A 307 8.68 11.95 11.85
N LEU A 308 7.83 10.97 11.54
CA LEU A 308 6.93 10.36 12.51
C LEU A 308 7.70 9.51 13.52
N ILE A 309 8.62 8.67 13.03
CA ILE A 309 9.41 7.81 13.91
C ILE A 309 10.48 8.59 14.68
N TYR A 310 11.03 9.65 14.08
CA TYR A 310 11.94 10.57 14.77
C TYR A 310 11.26 11.25 15.96
N ASP A 311 10.04 11.77 15.78
CA ASP A 311 9.31 12.42 16.88
C ASP A 311 9.08 11.46 18.06
N VAL A 312 8.72 10.19 17.77
CA VAL A 312 8.55 9.13 18.76
C VAL A 312 9.87 8.82 19.48
N ALA A 313 10.95 8.58 18.73
CA ALA A 313 12.26 8.24 19.29
C ALA A 313 12.82 9.38 20.16
N LYS A 314 12.69 10.62 19.69
CA LYS A 314 13.09 11.81 20.43
C LYS A 314 12.35 11.95 21.76
N GLU A 315 11.06 11.68 21.80
CA GLU A 315 10.26 11.74 23.03
C GLU A 315 10.68 10.65 24.02
N ALA A 316 10.94 9.43 23.55
CA ALA A 316 11.47 8.35 24.39
C ALA A 316 12.85 8.68 24.99
N LEU A 317 13.78 9.18 24.17
CA LEU A 317 15.13 9.56 24.61
C LEU A 317 15.13 10.72 25.59
N ALA A 318 14.22 11.69 25.45
CA ALA A 318 14.06 12.79 26.41
C ALA A 318 13.67 12.29 27.81
N GLU A 319 12.99 11.15 27.90
CA GLU A 319 12.65 10.46 29.15
C GLU A 319 13.74 9.44 29.59
N GLY A 320 14.84 9.32 28.84
CA GLY A 320 15.92 8.37 29.09
C GLY A 320 15.56 6.92 28.78
N ARG A 321 14.54 6.69 27.95
CA ARG A 321 14.03 5.36 27.59
C ARG A 321 14.55 4.95 26.21
N LYS A 322 14.79 3.65 26.06
CA LYS A 322 15.31 3.02 24.83
C LYS A 322 14.68 1.65 24.64
N CYS A 323 14.52 1.25 23.38
CA CYS A 323 14.06 -0.10 23.02
C CYS A 323 15.26 -0.95 22.59
N ASN A 324 15.47 -2.09 23.26
CA ASN A 324 16.47 -3.07 22.82
C ASN A 324 15.77 -4.25 22.15
N PHE A 325 15.34 -4.08 20.90
CA PHE A 325 14.70 -5.15 20.14
C PHE A 325 15.68 -6.27 19.78
N ALA A 326 15.16 -7.44 19.36
CA ALA A 326 16.00 -8.54 18.90
C ALA A 326 16.86 -8.11 17.69
N PRO A 327 18.11 -8.60 17.56
CA PRO A 327 19.01 -8.23 16.46
C PRO A 327 18.50 -8.53 15.05
N ASN A 328 17.53 -9.44 14.90
CA ASN A 328 16.89 -9.81 13.64
C ASN A 328 15.56 -9.07 13.39
N SER A 329 15.34 -7.96 14.10
CA SER A 329 14.25 -7.01 13.85
C SER A 329 14.50 -6.20 12.59
N SER A 330 13.43 -5.65 12.02
CA SER A 330 13.51 -4.75 10.87
C SER A 330 12.84 -3.42 11.18
N VAL A 331 13.63 -2.36 11.27
CA VAL A 331 13.15 -0.99 11.47
C VAL A 331 13.50 -0.20 10.21
N THR A 332 12.49 0.19 9.45
CA THR A 332 12.64 0.93 8.20
C THR A 332 12.04 2.32 8.35
N ALA A 333 12.91 3.32 8.47
CA ALA A 333 12.55 4.73 8.41
C ALA A 333 12.88 5.28 7.02
N GLY A 334 11.88 5.78 6.29
CA GLY A 334 12.05 6.16 4.87
C GLY A 334 11.41 7.48 4.49
N THR A 335 11.59 7.87 3.21
CA THR A 335 11.05 9.13 2.68
C THR A 335 9.53 9.17 2.74
N GLY A 336 9.04 9.98 3.67
CA GLY A 336 7.64 10.32 3.88
C GLY A 336 7.59 11.67 4.60
N GLY A 337 6.54 12.46 4.34
CA GLY A 337 6.52 13.88 4.74
C GLY A 337 7.02 14.77 3.62
N LYS A 338 6.29 14.82 2.49
CA LYS A 338 6.54 15.81 1.43
C LYS A 338 6.75 17.19 2.08
N ASN A 339 7.93 17.77 1.88
CA ASN A 339 8.39 19.06 2.42
C ASN A 339 8.81 19.11 3.91
N ALA A 340 8.92 17.97 4.61
CA ALA A 340 9.52 17.94 5.94
C ALA A 340 11.05 18.04 5.83
N LYS A 341 11.65 19.00 6.54
CA LYS A 341 13.10 19.06 6.73
C LYS A 341 13.45 18.31 8.00
N MET A 342 14.18 17.21 7.85
CA MET A 342 14.68 16.45 8.99
C MET A 342 15.91 17.15 9.61
N PRO A 343 16.10 17.07 10.93
CA PRO A 343 17.37 17.40 11.58
C PRO A 343 18.52 16.54 11.06
N ASP A 344 19.77 17.03 11.10
CA ASP A 344 20.93 16.29 10.56
C ASP A 344 21.22 14.99 11.33
N ASP A 345 20.79 14.90 12.59
CA ASP A 345 20.99 13.77 13.51
C ASP A 345 19.81 12.78 13.55
N TRP A 346 18.82 12.92 12.67
CA TRP A 346 17.57 12.17 12.78
C TRP A 346 17.74 10.65 12.73
N GLU A 347 18.69 10.13 11.93
CA GLU A 347 18.97 8.69 11.83
C GLU A 347 19.56 8.17 13.14
N GLN A 348 20.55 8.89 13.69
CA GLN A 348 21.16 8.55 14.98
C GLN A 348 20.12 8.52 16.11
N VAL A 349 19.19 9.48 16.12
CA VAL A 349 18.10 9.53 17.12
C VAL A 349 17.14 8.35 17.00
N VAL A 350 16.92 7.82 15.80
CA VAL A 350 16.05 6.66 15.57
C VAL A 350 16.77 5.34 15.89
N ASP A 351 18.09 5.29 15.66
CA ASP A 351 18.93 4.13 15.97
C ASP A 351 19.20 3.97 17.48
N ASP A 352 19.27 5.08 18.22
CA ASP A 352 19.52 5.14 19.68
C ASP A 352 18.32 4.77 20.54
#